data_AF-A0A4Y1ZXN9-F1
#
_entry.id   AF-A0A4Y1ZXN9-F1
#
_cell.length_a   1.000
_cell.length_b   1.000
_cell.length_c   1.000
_cell.angle_alpha   90.00
_cell.angle_beta   90.00
_cell.angle_gamma   90.00
#
_symmetry.space_group_name_H-M   'P 1'
#
loop_
_entity.id
_entity.type
_entity.pdbx_description
1 polymer ?
#
loop_
_entity_poly.entity_id
_entity_poly.type
_entity_poly.pdbx_seq_one_letter_code
_entity_poly.pdbx_strand_id
1 'polypeptide(L)'
;MRCINTICTLISFPLLNVTQTVFLITIFTGHWALDCFKCISKAGEYPPCDDPFHNNYTQDILESPCWAGRKQRNGVFPATTCVKLAGTYDDTGETLVVRGCAVDSGTLTIDTELVRMSHCGGFYYEDRYVRGCVQNCMDDGCNTATTVAHIKRFTILAVIFLSHKWTDYLCR
;
A
#
# COMPACT_ATOMS: atom_id res chain seq x y z
N MET A 1 -32.51 -42.89 -43.51
CA MET A 1 -31.93 -43.26 -42.20
C MET A 1 -31.14 -42.05 -41.68
N ARG A 2 -31.80 -41.16 -40.93
CA ARG A 2 -31.62 -40.89 -39.48
C ARG A 2 -30.18 -40.49 -39.08
N CYS A 3 -29.99 -39.17 -38.88
CA CYS A 3 -29.47 -38.58 -37.64
C CYS A 3 -29.76 -37.07 -37.65
N ILE A 4 -30.98 -36.74 -37.20
CA ILE A 4 -31.37 -35.43 -36.70
C ILE A 4 -30.96 -35.38 -35.22
N ASN A 5 -30.50 -34.21 -34.74
CA ASN A 5 -30.28 -33.83 -33.34
C ASN A 5 -29.07 -34.42 -32.59
N THR A 6 -27.91 -33.76 -32.65
CA THR A 6 -26.95 -33.76 -31.52
C THR A 6 -26.01 -32.53 -31.45
N ILE A 7 -26.36 -31.41 -32.09
CA ILE A 7 -25.52 -30.18 -32.08
C ILE A 7 -26.08 -29.10 -31.15
N CYS A 8 -27.22 -29.31 -30.47
CA CYS A 8 -27.90 -28.22 -29.76
C CYS A 8 -28.41 -28.59 -28.36
N THR A 9 -27.62 -29.32 -27.55
CA THR A 9 -28.01 -29.61 -26.14
C THR A 9 -26.87 -29.65 -25.12
N LEU A 10 -25.64 -29.25 -25.45
CA LEU A 10 -24.52 -29.27 -24.49
C LEU A 10 -24.07 -27.91 -23.94
N ILE A 11 -24.84 -26.84 -24.17
CA ILE A 11 -24.56 -25.52 -23.56
C ILE A 11 -25.66 -25.14 -22.56
N SER A 12 -26.05 -26.11 -21.73
CA SER A 12 -26.96 -25.91 -20.60
C SER A 12 -26.17 -26.05 -19.30
N PHE A 13 -25.32 -25.08 -19.00
CA PHE A 13 -24.68 -24.88 -17.69
C PHE A 13 -24.94 -23.42 -17.23
N PRO A 14 -25.05 -23.17 -15.91
CA PRO A 14 -26.28 -22.69 -15.28
C PRO A 14 -26.35 -21.16 -15.15
N LEU A 15 -27.40 -20.56 -15.72
CA LEU A 15 -27.73 -19.14 -15.50
C LEU A 15 -28.20 -18.83 -14.06
N LEU A 16 -28.57 -19.86 -13.28
CA LEU A 16 -29.02 -19.69 -11.89
C LEU A 16 -27.89 -19.46 -10.88
N ASN A 17 -26.63 -19.76 -11.24
CA ASN A 17 -25.49 -19.64 -10.31
C ASN A 17 -24.70 -18.33 -10.48
N VAL A 18 -24.89 -17.59 -11.58
CA VAL A 18 -24.14 -16.36 -11.83
C VAL A 18 -24.67 -15.21 -10.96
N THR A 19 -25.99 -15.11 -10.80
CA THR A 19 -26.60 -14.07 -9.95
C THR A 19 -26.31 -14.29 -8.47
N GLN A 20 -26.28 -15.55 -8.03
CA GLN A 20 -26.00 -15.91 -6.63
C GLN A 20 -24.51 -15.78 -6.26
N THR A 21 -23.60 -16.05 -7.20
CA THR A 21 -22.16 -15.83 -7.00
C THR A 21 -21.78 -14.35 -7.04
N VAL A 22 -22.40 -13.54 -7.91
CA VAL A 22 -22.22 -12.07 -7.92
C VAL A 22 -22.69 -11.44 -6.61
N PHE A 23 -23.82 -11.89 -6.06
CA PHE A 23 -24.33 -11.42 -4.77
C PHE A 23 -23.35 -11.73 -3.62
N LEU A 24 -22.77 -12.93 -3.57
CA LEU A 24 -21.76 -13.29 -2.57
C LEU A 24 -20.49 -12.43 -2.67
N ILE A 25 -19.99 -12.14 -3.88
CA ILE A 25 -18.78 -11.32 -4.07
C ILE A 25 -19.00 -9.88 -3.57
N THR A 26 -20.20 -9.31 -3.72
CA THR A 26 -20.48 -7.94 -3.25
C THR A 26 -20.48 -7.81 -1.72
N ILE A 27 -20.86 -8.86 -0.99
CA ILE A 27 -20.96 -8.84 0.48
C ILE A 27 -19.58 -8.86 1.17
N PHE A 28 -18.55 -9.39 0.50
CA PHE A 28 -17.19 -9.52 1.05
C PHE A 28 -16.27 -8.33 0.77
N THR A 29 -16.78 -7.21 0.24
CA THR A 29 -15.98 -5.98 0.07
C THR A 29 -15.87 -5.21 1.39
N GLY A 30 -15.24 -5.83 2.40
CA GLY A 30 -14.71 -5.11 3.54
C GLY A 30 -13.69 -4.07 3.04
N HIS A 31 -13.76 -2.84 3.52
CA HIS A 31 -12.69 -1.88 3.29
C HIS A 31 -11.55 -2.25 4.22
N TRP A 32 -10.40 -2.64 3.65
CA TRP A 32 -9.23 -3.06 4.41
C TRP A 32 -8.49 -1.79 4.84
N ALA A 33 -8.21 -1.67 6.14
CA ALA A 33 -7.25 -0.69 6.63
C ALA A 33 -5.85 -1.23 6.34
N LEU A 34 -4.92 -0.35 5.95
CA LEU A 34 -3.54 -0.75 5.72
C LEU A 34 -2.81 -1.07 7.03
N ASP A 35 -1.80 -1.92 6.91
CA ASP A 35 -0.85 -2.17 7.98
C ASP A 35 0.38 -1.28 7.79
N CYS A 36 0.81 -0.53 8.80
CA CYS A 36 1.99 0.34 8.67
C CYS A 36 2.91 0.22 9.88
N PHE A 37 4.20 0.49 9.66
CA PHE A 37 5.13 0.68 10.77
C PHE A 37 4.79 1.97 11.51
N LYS A 38 4.65 1.90 12.83
CA LYS A 38 4.28 3.01 13.70
C LYS A 38 5.28 3.12 14.84
N CYS A 39 6.13 4.15 14.78
CA CYS A 39 7.20 4.35 15.75
C CYS A 39 7.78 5.76 15.65
N ILE A 40 8.48 6.19 16.70
CA ILE A 40 9.21 7.45 16.75
C ILE A 40 10.59 7.17 17.33
N SER A 41 11.65 7.65 16.68
CA SER A 41 13.01 7.69 17.21
C SER A 41 13.53 9.12 17.16
N LYS A 42 13.98 9.62 18.31
CA LYS A 42 14.63 10.92 18.48
C LYS A 42 16.07 10.66 18.89
N ALA A 43 17.04 11.31 18.25
CA ALA A 43 18.47 11.15 18.53
C ALA A 43 18.98 9.69 18.53
N GLY A 44 18.31 8.77 17.82
CA GLY A 44 18.66 7.35 17.79
C GLY A 44 18.24 6.55 19.03
N GLU A 45 17.35 7.07 19.87
CA GLU A 45 16.87 6.40 21.09
C GLU A 45 16.12 5.10 20.80
N TYR A 46 15.57 4.93 19.59
CA TYR A 46 14.81 3.75 19.21
C TYR A 46 15.29 3.15 17.88
N PRO A 47 16.42 2.40 17.91
CA PRO A 47 17.04 1.80 16.73
C PRO A 47 16.13 0.94 15.83
N PRO A 48 15.10 0.24 16.35
CA PRO A 48 14.14 -0.47 15.50
C PRO A 48 13.37 0.42 14.53
N CYS A 49 13.18 1.71 14.84
CA CYS A 49 12.46 2.66 13.99
C CYS A 49 13.38 3.41 13.01
N ASP A 50 14.66 3.51 13.35
CA ASP A 50 15.66 4.21 12.56
C ASP A 50 15.99 3.49 11.23
N ASP A 51 16.71 4.21 10.37
CA ASP A 51 17.27 3.66 9.14
C ASP A 51 18.78 3.38 9.33
N PRO A 52 19.32 2.23 8.91
CA PRO A 52 18.67 1.10 8.24
C PRO A 52 17.82 0.23 9.18
N PHE A 53 16.67 -0.21 8.68
CA PHE A 53 15.71 -0.98 9.45
C PHE A 53 16.18 -2.42 9.70
N HIS A 54 16.34 -2.78 10.97
CA HIS A 54 16.71 -4.13 11.37
C HIS A 54 15.46 -5.02 11.45
N ASN A 55 15.33 -5.96 10.52
CA ASN A 55 14.14 -6.81 10.33
C ASN A 55 13.76 -7.69 11.54
N ASN A 56 14.63 -7.82 12.54
CA ASN A 56 14.42 -8.67 13.72
C ASN A 56 13.39 -8.09 14.71
N TYR A 57 13.02 -6.81 14.58
CA TYR A 57 12.11 -6.11 15.50
C TYR A 57 10.73 -5.80 14.90
N THR A 58 10.41 -6.42 13.76
CA THR A 58 9.40 -5.91 12.83
C THR A 58 7.96 -6.17 13.21
N GLN A 59 7.68 -7.20 14.00
CA GLN A 59 6.31 -7.49 14.41
C GLN A 59 5.78 -6.53 15.48
N ASP A 60 6.64 -6.04 16.38
CA ASP A 60 6.21 -5.22 17.52
C ASP A 60 5.84 -3.78 17.13
N ILE A 61 6.32 -3.30 15.99
CA ILE A 61 6.12 -1.93 15.49
C ILE A 61 5.20 -1.85 14.28
N LEU A 62 4.72 -3.00 13.78
CA LEU A 62 3.73 -3.06 12.71
C LEU A 62 2.33 -2.99 13.34
N GLU A 63 1.61 -1.91 13.03
CA GLU A 63 0.21 -1.77 13.47
C GLU A 63 -0.72 -2.38 12.41
N SER A 64 -1.53 -3.36 12.81
CA SER A 64 -2.52 -4.04 11.96
C SER A 64 -3.82 -4.33 12.73
N PRO A 65 -5.00 -3.88 12.26
CA PRO A 65 -5.23 -2.89 11.21
C PRO A 65 -4.84 -1.48 11.69
N CYS A 66 -4.25 -0.64 10.83
CA CYS A 66 -3.86 0.69 11.29
C CYS A 66 -5.00 1.73 11.26
N TRP A 67 -5.06 2.52 12.33
CA TRP A 67 -6.03 3.60 12.51
C TRP A 67 -5.33 4.95 12.67
N ALA A 68 -5.88 5.98 12.03
CA ALA A 68 -5.38 7.35 12.17
C ALA A 68 -6.51 8.35 12.33
N GLY A 69 -6.21 9.47 12.99
CA GLY A 69 -7.13 10.61 13.09
C GLY A 69 -7.26 11.32 11.75
N ARG A 70 -8.39 12.00 11.55
CA ARG A 70 -8.64 12.85 10.38
C ARG A 70 -8.84 14.29 10.83
N LYS A 71 -8.13 15.24 10.21
CA LYS A 71 -8.26 16.67 10.51
C LYS A 71 -9.74 17.08 10.39
N GLN A 72 -10.22 17.91 11.32
CA GLN A 72 -11.62 18.39 11.36
C GLN A 72 -12.70 17.29 11.55
N ARG A 73 -12.33 16.09 12.02
CA ARG A 73 -13.28 15.02 12.39
C ARG A 73 -12.89 14.41 13.73
N ASN A 74 -13.90 14.16 14.56
CA ASN A 74 -13.71 13.44 15.83
C ASN A 74 -13.71 11.93 15.55
N GLY A 75 -12.78 11.21 16.17
CA GLY A 75 -12.64 9.75 16.04
C GLY A 75 -11.46 9.32 15.19
N VAL A 76 -11.29 8.00 15.09
CA VAL A 76 -10.25 7.35 14.30
C VAL A 76 -10.86 6.67 13.08
N PHE A 77 -10.12 6.68 11.98
CA PHE A 77 -10.54 6.14 10.69
C PHE A 77 -9.51 5.12 10.21
N PRO A 78 -9.94 4.13 9.39
CA PRO A 78 -9.02 3.15 8.82
C PRO A 78 -8.00 3.89 7.96
N ALA A 79 -6.71 3.59 8.18
CA ALA A 79 -5.64 4.23 7.44
C ALA A 79 -5.64 3.78 5.98
N THR A 80 -5.38 4.74 5.08
CA THR A 80 -5.28 4.53 3.63
C THR A 80 -3.88 4.77 3.10
N THR A 81 -2.96 5.24 3.95
CA THR A 81 -1.60 5.60 3.55
C THR A 81 -0.66 5.46 4.74
N CYS A 82 0.52 4.86 4.50
CA CYS A 82 1.61 4.87 5.46
C CYS A 82 2.52 6.08 5.21
N VAL A 83 3.01 6.69 6.28
CA VAL A 83 3.92 7.83 6.23
C VAL A 83 5.24 7.51 6.90
N LYS A 84 6.31 8.10 6.36
CA LYS A 84 7.65 8.10 6.93
C LYS A 84 8.23 9.49 6.86
N LEU A 85 8.69 9.99 8.00
CA LEU A 85 9.36 11.26 8.19
C LEU A 85 10.76 10.94 8.67
N ALA A 86 11.78 11.42 7.96
CA ALA A 86 13.17 11.25 8.34
C ALA A 86 13.91 12.57 8.13
N GLY A 87 14.60 13.05 9.15
CA GLY A 87 15.31 14.32 9.10
C GLY A 87 16.20 14.57 10.29
N THR A 88 16.72 15.79 10.38
CA THR A 88 17.52 16.29 11.50
C THR A 88 16.98 17.62 12.00
N TYR A 89 16.98 17.81 13.30
CA TYR A 89 16.66 19.10 13.91
C TYR A 89 17.73 20.14 13.57
N ASP A 90 17.30 21.36 13.25
CA ASP A 90 18.22 22.42 12.83
C ASP A 90 18.98 23.08 13.99
N ASP A 91 18.40 23.03 15.19
CA ASP A 91 18.98 23.58 16.42
C ASP A 91 20.03 22.65 17.05
N THR A 92 19.73 21.35 17.19
CA THR A 92 20.62 20.39 17.87
C THR A 92 21.40 19.48 16.92
N GLY A 93 20.96 19.34 15.66
CA GLY A 93 21.52 18.37 14.72
C GLY A 93 21.12 16.91 14.99
N GLU A 94 20.25 16.66 15.98
CA GLU A 94 19.77 15.32 16.31
C GLU A 94 18.88 14.75 15.21
N THR A 95 18.94 13.44 15.00
CA THR A 95 18.09 12.74 14.04
C THR A 95 16.66 12.58 14.55
N LEU A 96 15.71 12.59 13.62
CA LEU A 96 14.30 12.30 13.87
C LEU A 96 13.82 11.33 12.80
N VAL A 97 13.26 10.19 13.24
CA VAL A 97 12.52 9.27 12.38
C VAL A 97 11.14 9.04 12.97
N VAL A 98 10.10 9.31 12.18
CA VAL A 98 8.70 9.10 12.57
C VAL A 98 8.04 8.26 11.49
N ARG A 99 7.44 7.14 11.89
CA ARG A 99 6.64 6.29 11.02
C ARG A 99 5.24 6.19 11.59
N GLY A 100 4.25 6.17 10.72
CA GLY A 100 2.88 6.02 11.16
C GLY A 100 1.90 5.90 10.03
N CYS A 101 0.65 6.00 10.41
CA CYS A 101 -0.48 5.80 9.52
C CYS A 101 -1.20 7.13 9.36
N ALA A 102 -1.79 7.31 8.18
CA ALA A 102 -2.54 8.48 7.85
C ALA A 102 -3.77 8.12 7.02
N VAL A 103 -4.77 8.99 7.11
CA VAL A 103 -6.01 8.90 6.33
C VAL A 103 -5.96 10.01 5.30
N ASP A 104 -5.90 9.63 4.03
CA ASP A 104 -6.00 10.57 2.92
C ASP A 104 -7.44 11.14 2.91
N SER A 105 -7.57 12.45 3.11
CA SER A 105 -8.88 13.10 3.25
C SER A 105 -9.58 13.41 1.92
N GLY A 106 -9.03 13.03 0.77
CA GLY A 106 -9.51 13.39 -0.58
C GLY A 106 -9.67 14.90 -0.90
N THR A 107 -9.22 15.81 -0.06
CA THR A 107 -9.38 17.28 -0.16
C THR A 107 -8.52 17.89 -1.28
N LEU A 108 -9.10 18.78 -2.11
CA LEU A 108 -8.47 19.40 -3.28
C LEU A 108 -7.25 20.30 -2.99
N THR A 109 -6.95 20.60 -1.72
CA THR A 109 -5.79 21.40 -1.30
C THR A 109 -4.65 20.49 -0.87
N ILE A 110 -3.81 20.14 -1.85
CA ILE A 110 -2.54 19.41 -1.69
C ILE A 110 -1.59 20.03 -0.66
N ASP A 111 -1.72 21.33 -0.37
CA ASP A 111 -0.75 22.11 0.42
C ASP A 111 -0.98 22.09 1.93
N THR A 112 -2.07 21.47 2.42
CA THR A 112 -2.40 21.44 3.86
C THR A 112 -2.34 20.05 4.48
N GLU A 113 -1.99 19.03 3.70
CA GLU A 113 -1.92 17.64 4.14
C GLU A 113 -0.54 17.07 3.80
N LEU A 114 0.33 16.97 4.81
CA LEU A 114 1.68 16.37 4.77
C LEU A 114 1.71 14.97 4.09
N VAL A 115 0.56 14.33 4.04
CA VAL A 115 0.32 12.94 3.62
C VAL A 115 0.17 12.79 2.10
N ARG A 116 0.01 13.87 1.31
CA ARG A 116 -0.35 13.78 -0.13
C ARG A 116 0.81 13.78 -1.11
N MET A 117 2.00 14.20 -0.69
CA MET A 117 3.15 14.25 -1.60
C MET A 117 4.44 13.95 -0.85
N SER A 118 5.17 12.98 -1.37
CA SER A 118 6.55 12.74 -0.94
C SER A 118 7.41 13.94 -1.34
N HIS A 119 7.99 14.64 -0.37
CA HIS A 119 8.84 15.81 -0.62
C HIS A 119 9.91 15.95 0.45
N CYS A 120 10.99 16.65 0.12
CA CYS A 120 12.07 16.98 1.05
C CYS A 120 12.15 18.49 1.23
N GLY A 121 12.40 18.92 2.46
CA GLY A 121 12.41 20.33 2.82
C GLY A 121 12.53 20.53 4.33
N GLY A 122 12.20 21.73 4.77
CA GLY A 122 12.06 22.06 6.18
C GLY A 122 10.61 22.03 6.63
N PHE A 123 10.35 21.46 7.79
CA PHE A 123 9.02 21.41 8.40
C PHE A 123 9.14 21.51 9.92
N TYR A 124 8.03 21.83 10.60
CA TYR A 124 7.97 21.87 12.05
C TYR A 124 7.44 20.56 12.61
N TYR A 125 8.13 20.02 13.61
CA TYR A 125 7.71 18.87 14.42
C TYR A 125 7.77 19.27 15.89
N GLU A 126 6.64 19.20 16.62
CA GLU A 126 6.54 19.60 18.05
C GLU A 126 7.24 20.96 18.34
N ASP A 127 6.93 21.99 17.52
CA ASP A 127 7.49 23.35 17.59
C ASP A 127 8.99 23.50 17.28
N ARG A 128 9.66 22.44 16.82
CA ARG A 128 11.07 22.48 16.39
C ARG A 128 11.20 22.35 14.88
N TYR A 129 12.17 23.06 14.31
CA TYR A 129 12.42 23.03 12.87
C TYR A 129 13.29 21.81 12.50
N VAL A 130 12.79 21.00 11.57
CA VAL A 130 13.42 19.77 11.09
C VAL A 130 13.66 19.90 9.59
N ARG A 131 14.86 19.57 9.14
CA ARG A 131 15.18 19.41 7.71
C ARG A 131 15.22 17.93 7.36
N GLY A 132 14.41 17.50 6.40
CA GLY A 132 14.27 16.09 6.07
C GLY A 132 13.35 15.81 4.90
N CYS A 133 12.97 14.55 4.77
CA CYS A 133 12.04 14.06 3.77
C CYS A 133 10.80 13.45 4.42
N VAL A 134 9.66 13.69 3.80
CA VAL A 134 8.39 13.03 4.08
C VAL A 134 8.10 12.11 2.90
N GLN A 135 7.80 10.85 3.18
CA GLN A 135 7.47 9.83 2.20
C GLN A 135 6.11 9.22 2.53
N ASN A 136 5.31 8.96 1.51
CA ASN A 136 3.98 8.35 1.60
C ASN A 136 3.87 7.16 0.65
N CYS A 137 3.08 6.16 1.02
CA CYS A 137 2.83 4.98 0.19
C CYS A 137 1.52 4.27 0.62
N MET A 138 0.95 3.45 -0.26
CA MET A 138 -0.41 2.89 -0.13
C MET A 138 -0.44 1.36 -0.03
N ASP A 139 0.72 0.72 0.14
CA ASP A 139 0.84 -0.73 0.29
C ASP A 139 1.13 -1.09 1.76
N ASP A 140 0.78 -2.29 2.20
CA ASP A 140 1.05 -2.74 3.57
C ASP A 140 2.57 -2.74 3.88
N GLY A 141 2.93 -2.16 5.02
CA GLY A 141 4.31 -2.09 5.49
C GLY A 141 5.26 -1.33 4.55
N CYS A 142 4.76 -0.50 3.63
CA CYS A 142 5.59 0.16 2.63
C CYS A 142 6.54 1.23 3.22
N ASN A 143 6.28 1.69 4.44
CA ASN A 143 7.10 2.69 5.14
C ASN A 143 8.28 2.08 5.93
N THR A 144 8.85 0.97 5.42
CA THR A 144 10.09 0.35 5.93
C THR A 144 11.33 1.20 5.63
N ALA A 145 12.52 0.73 6.03
CA ALA A 145 13.73 1.28 5.41
C ALA A 145 13.74 0.94 3.93
N THR A 146 13.79 1.97 3.11
CA THR A 146 14.06 1.85 1.68
C THR A 146 15.47 1.34 1.49
N THR A 147 15.64 0.04 1.29
CA THR A 147 16.75 -0.44 0.47
C THR A 147 16.32 -0.19 -0.98
N VAL A 148 17.06 0.64 -1.71
CA VAL A 148 16.76 0.92 -3.12
C VAL A 148 17.04 -0.36 -3.92
N ALA A 149 16.05 -1.26 -4.00
CA ALA A 149 16.05 -2.35 -4.95
C ALA A 149 15.35 -1.84 -6.21
N HIS A 150 16.14 -1.43 -7.22
CA HIS A 150 15.64 -1.19 -8.57
C HIS A 150 15.08 -2.50 -9.16
N ILE A 151 13.78 -2.73 -9.00
CA ILE A 151 13.10 -3.85 -9.65
C ILE A 151 12.89 -3.46 -11.13
N LYS A 152 13.68 -4.06 -12.02
CA LYS A 152 13.45 -3.99 -13.47
C LYS A 152 12.16 -4.75 -13.80
N ARG A 153 11.14 -4.02 -14.26
CA ARG A 153 9.94 -4.59 -14.87
C ARG A 153 10.33 -5.28 -16.19
N PHE A 154 10.58 -6.59 -16.15
CA PHE A 154 10.85 -7.39 -17.36
C PHE A 154 9.96 -8.64 -17.48
N THR A 155 8.79 -8.66 -16.85
CA THR A 155 7.94 -9.86 -16.78
C THR A 155 6.57 -9.73 -17.44
N ILE A 156 6.38 -8.79 -18.37
CA ILE A 156 5.15 -8.74 -19.21
C ILE A 156 5.41 -9.22 -20.65
N LEU A 157 6.64 -9.07 -21.18
CA LEU A 157 6.95 -9.52 -22.54
C LEU A 157 7.08 -11.06 -22.65
N ALA A 158 7.53 -11.75 -21.59
CA ALA A 158 7.72 -13.21 -21.64
C ALA A 158 6.40 -14.00 -21.78
N VAL A 159 5.30 -13.49 -21.21
CA VAL A 159 3.97 -14.14 -21.28
C VAL A 159 3.38 -14.05 -22.68
N ILE A 160 3.60 -12.93 -23.40
CA ILE A 160 3.12 -12.73 -24.77
C ILE A 160 3.90 -13.61 -25.78
N PHE A 161 5.22 -13.79 -25.57
CA PHE A 161 6.01 -14.70 -26.40
C PHE A 161 5.67 -16.18 -26.19
N LEU A 162 5.28 -16.57 -24.96
CA LEU A 162 4.82 -17.92 -24.66
C LEU A 162 3.41 -18.18 -25.23
N SER A 163 2.50 -17.21 -25.20
CA SER A 163 1.16 -17.38 -25.79
C SER A 163 1.18 -17.52 -27.31
N HIS A 164 2.07 -16.79 -28.00
CA HIS A 164 2.23 -16.95 -29.45
C HIS A 164 2.75 -18.34 -29.86
N LYS A 165 3.68 -18.92 -29.09
CA LYS A 165 4.17 -20.28 -29.36
C LYS A 165 3.14 -21.38 -29.09
N TRP A 166 2.18 -21.16 -28.19
CA TRP A 166 1.12 -22.14 -27.89
C TRP A 166 0.07 -22.24 -29.00
N THR A 167 -0.24 -21.14 -29.69
CA THR A 167 -1.17 -21.15 -30.83
C THR A 167 -0.64 -21.94 -32.04
N ASP A 168 0.67 -22.00 -32.23
CA ASP A 168 1.26 -22.73 -33.36
C ASP A 168 1.29 -24.25 -33.15
N TYR A 169 1.21 -24.72 -31.90
CA TYR A 169 1.21 -26.16 -31.57
C TYR A 169 -0.19 -26.82 -31.63
N LEU A 170 -1.27 -26.05 -31.65
CA LEU A 170 -2.65 -26.55 -31.65
C LEU A 170 -3.29 -26.62 -33.06
N CYS A 171 -2.58 -26.18 -34.10
CA CYS A 171 -3.02 -26.21 -35.50
C CYS A 171 -2.23 -27.18 -36.39
N ARG A 172 -1.60 -28.21 -35.82
CA ARG A 172 -0.97 -29.30 -36.58
C ARG A 172 -1.45 -30.68 -36.12
#